data_AF-A0A5D2QJV5-F1
#
_entry.id   AF-A0A5D2QJV5-F1
#
_cell.length_a   1.000
_cell.length_b   1.000
_cell.length_c   1.000
_cell.angle_alpha   90.00
_cell.angle_beta   90.00
_cell.angle_gamma   90.00
#
_symmetry.space_group_name_H-M   'P 1'
#
loop_
_entity.id
_entity.type
_entity.pdbx_description
1 polymer ?
#
loop_
_entity_poly.entity_id
_entity_poly.type
_entity_poly.pdbx_seq_one_letter_code
_entity_poly.pdbx_strand_id
1 'polypeptide(L)'
;MSCAERGRRKRTVHAVRKDNKQRFSLLEENEELLIRANQGHTIMTVESERLLKQILSADEVQFCVHGTYKRNLESILESGLKRMKRLHVHFSSGLPTDGEMISGMRRDVNVLIYLDVRKALEEGMKLYISDNKVILT
;
A
#
# COMPACT_ATOMS: atom_id res chain seq x y z
N MET A 1 -2.40 21.40 -26.95
CA MET A 1 -2.57 21.76 -25.52
C MET A 1 -2.46 23.26 -25.27
N SER A 2 -3.48 23.84 -24.63
CA SER A 2 -3.51 25.21 -24.14
C SER A 2 -2.46 25.45 -23.04
N CYS A 3 -2.13 26.72 -22.76
CA CYS A 3 -1.23 27.08 -21.64
C CYS A 3 -1.75 26.58 -20.28
N ALA A 4 -3.08 26.56 -20.10
CA ALA A 4 -3.72 26.09 -18.86
C ALA A 4 -3.53 24.57 -18.65
N GLU A 5 -3.67 23.77 -19.71
CA GLU A 5 -3.45 22.32 -19.68
C GLU A 5 -1.99 21.98 -19.37
N ARG A 6 -1.05 22.69 -20.02
CA ARG A 6 0.39 22.56 -19.75
C ARG A 6 0.72 22.89 -18.30
N GLY A 7 0.09 23.93 -17.74
CA GLY A 7 0.25 24.32 -16.32
C GLY A 7 -0.34 23.31 -15.33
N ARG A 8 -1.43 22.62 -15.70
CA ARG A 8 -2.03 21.55 -14.87
C ARG A 8 -1.16 20.30 -14.89
N ARG A 9 -0.71 19.86 -16.07
CA ARG A 9 0.21 18.72 -16.24
C ARG A 9 1.48 18.88 -15.40
N LYS A 10 2.13 20.05 -15.46
CA LYS A 10 3.34 20.35 -14.67
C LYS A 10 3.10 20.25 -13.17
N ARG A 11 1.95 20.72 -12.66
CA ARG A 11 1.60 20.66 -11.23
C ARG A 11 1.36 19.23 -10.76
N THR A 12 0.64 18.42 -11.53
CA THR A 12 0.42 17.00 -11.21
C THR A 12 1.74 16.24 -11.14
N VAL A 13 2.59 16.38 -12.17
CA VAL A 13 3.92 15.73 -12.19
C VAL A 13 4.76 16.15 -10.98
N HIS A 14 4.74 17.45 -10.64
CA HIS A 14 5.46 17.96 -9.49
C HIS A 14 4.96 17.38 -8.16
N ALA A 15 3.64 17.28 -7.98
CA ALA A 15 3.02 16.71 -6.78
C ALA A 15 3.39 15.22 -6.61
N VAL A 16 3.35 14.44 -7.70
CA VAL A 16 3.76 13.02 -7.66
C VAL A 16 5.24 12.90 -7.31
N ARG A 17 6.12 13.69 -7.94
CA ARG A 17 7.57 13.65 -7.68
C ARG A 17 7.95 14.07 -6.26
N LYS A 18 7.14 14.92 -5.61
CA LYS A 18 7.37 15.38 -4.23
C LYS A 18 6.67 14.52 -3.18
N ASP A 19 5.90 13.52 -3.57
CA ASP A 19 5.25 12.65 -2.61
C ASP A 19 6.25 11.67 -2.01
N ASN A 20 6.75 12.00 -0.82
CA ASN A 20 7.72 11.18 -0.09
C ASN A 20 7.27 9.73 0.07
N LYS A 21 5.94 9.47 0.09
CA LYS A 21 5.35 8.13 0.27
C LYS A 21 5.19 7.33 -1.03
N GLN A 22 5.47 7.94 -2.17
CA GLN A 22 5.30 7.33 -3.50
C GLN A 22 3.90 6.70 -3.69
N ARG A 23 2.86 7.39 -3.22
CA ARG A 23 1.46 6.96 -3.28
C ARG A 23 0.91 6.90 -4.69
N PHE A 24 1.53 7.61 -5.63
CA PHE A 24 1.02 7.79 -6.98
C PHE A 24 2.02 7.35 -8.02
N SER A 25 1.51 6.79 -9.11
CA SER A 25 2.26 6.48 -10.33
C SER A 25 1.67 7.26 -11.50
N LEU A 26 2.55 7.65 -12.42
CA LEU A 26 2.19 8.31 -13.67
C LEU A 26 2.35 7.32 -14.82
N LEU A 27 1.43 7.36 -15.78
CA LEU A 27 1.51 6.61 -17.02
C LEU A 27 1.25 7.58 -18.18
N GLU A 28 2.00 7.47 -19.25
CA GLU A 28 1.76 8.23 -20.47
C GLU A 28 1.23 7.27 -21.54
N GLU A 29 0.03 7.53 -22.03
CA GLU A 29 -0.68 6.69 -23.00
C GLU A 29 -1.43 7.61 -23.98
N ASN A 30 -1.28 7.37 -25.28
CA ASN A 30 -1.93 8.18 -26.34
C ASN A 30 -1.73 9.71 -26.17
N GLU A 31 -0.51 10.12 -25.80
CA GLU A 31 -0.14 11.52 -25.51
C GLU A 31 -0.82 12.14 -24.26
N GLU A 32 -1.64 11.37 -23.55
CA GLU A 32 -2.27 11.75 -22.30
C GLU A 32 -1.46 11.27 -21.09
N LEU A 33 -1.38 12.14 -20.07
CA LEU A 33 -0.74 11.80 -18.81
C LEU A 33 -1.81 11.33 -17.82
N LEU A 34 -1.78 10.04 -17.52
CA LEU A 34 -2.62 9.38 -16.54
C LEU A 34 -1.91 9.32 -15.17
N ILE A 35 -2.71 9.34 -14.10
CA ILE A 35 -2.24 9.20 -12.72
C ILE A 35 -3.11 8.20 -11.99
N ARG A 36 -2.49 7.33 -11.18
CA ARG A 36 -3.21 6.39 -10.30
C ARG A 36 -2.63 6.42 -8.89
N ALA A 37 -3.43 5.99 -7.91
CA ALA A 37 -2.91 5.60 -6.61
C ALA A 37 -2.33 4.17 -6.68
N ASN A 38 -1.24 3.92 -5.97
CA ASN A 38 -0.57 2.62 -5.94
C ASN A 38 -1.27 1.61 -5.01
N GLN A 39 -2.01 2.11 -4.01
CA GLN A 39 -2.80 1.31 -3.09
C GLN A 39 -3.80 2.21 -2.33
N GLY A 40 -4.69 1.56 -1.56
CA GLY A 40 -5.54 2.26 -0.58
C GLY A 40 -6.93 2.59 -1.11
N HIS A 41 -7.31 1.98 -2.23
CA HIS A 41 -8.62 2.11 -2.85
C HIS A 41 -9.73 1.65 -1.90
N THR A 42 -10.86 2.35 -1.97
CA THR A 42 -12.13 2.01 -1.30
C THR A 42 -13.25 1.78 -2.29
N ILE A 43 -12.98 1.95 -3.59
CA ILE A 43 -13.96 1.88 -4.68
C ILE A 43 -13.96 0.43 -5.20
N MET A 44 -15.09 -0.25 -5.08
CA MET A 44 -15.22 -1.68 -5.40
C MET A 44 -15.03 -2.01 -6.90
N THR A 45 -15.23 -1.04 -7.79
CA THR A 45 -15.06 -1.24 -9.25
C THR A 45 -13.59 -1.28 -9.68
N VAL A 46 -12.66 -0.95 -8.78
CA VAL A 46 -11.23 -1.04 -9.07
C VAL A 46 -10.77 -2.50 -8.92
N GLU A 47 -10.34 -3.11 -10.02
CA GLU A 47 -9.67 -4.43 -10.03
C GLU A 47 -8.24 -4.32 -9.46
N SER A 48 -8.15 -4.01 -8.16
CA SER A 48 -6.90 -3.60 -7.53
C SER A 48 -5.79 -4.65 -7.62
N GLU A 49 -6.12 -5.94 -7.62
CA GLU A 49 -5.13 -7.03 -7.80
C GLU A 49 -4.34 -6.91 -9.11
N ARG A 50 -4.95 -6.39 -10.18
CA ARG A 50 -4.26 -6.18 -11.48
C ARG A 50 -3.21 -5.09 -11.44
N LEU A 51 -3.24 -4.26 -10.39
CA LEU A 51 -2.29 -3.18 -10.17
C LEU A 51 -1.13 -3.62 -9.26
N LEU A 52 -1.15 -4.86 -8.75
CA LEU A 52 -0.25 -5.36 -7.73
C LEU A 52 0.50 -6.60 -8.23
N LYS A 53 1.67 -6.87 -7.65
CA LYS A 53 2.41 -8.11 -7.89
C LYS A 53 2.07 -9.11 -6.78
N GLN A 54 1.65 -10.31 -7.13
CA GLN A 54 1.43 -11.38 -6.15
C GLN A 54 2.75 -11.83 -5.52
N ILE A 55 2.74 -12.08 -4.21
CA ILE A 55 3.83 -12.68 -3.44
C ILE A 55 3.61 -14.20 -3.45
N LEU A 56 4.61 -14.95 -3.91
CA LEU A 56 4.51 -16.40 -4.09
C LEU A 56 5.41 -17.18 -3.12
N SER A 57 6.42 -16.52 -2.53
CA SER A 57 7.24 -17.08 -1.46
C SER A 57 7.37 -16.10 -0.29
N ALA A 58 7.40 -16.63 0.93
CA ALA A 58 7.73 -15.86 2.13
C ALA A 58 9.12 -15.20 2.02
N ASP A 59 10.04 -15.77 1.25
CA ASP A 59 11.40 -15.24 1.08
C ASP A 59 11.43 -13.94 0.24
N GLU A 60 10.34 -13.59 -0.45
CA GLU A 60 10.21 -12.30 -1.15
C GLU A 60 10.05 -11.11 -0.20
N VAL A 61 9.74 -11.37 1.08
CA VAL A 61 9.36 -10.34 2.05
C VAL A 61 10.03 -10.62 3.39
N GLN A 62 10.89 -9.69 3.83
CA GLN A 62 11.54 -9.78 5.14
C GLN A 62 10.56 -9.54 6.31
N PHE A 63 9.67 -8.56 6.16
CA PHE A 63 8.71 -8.19 7.18
C PHE A 63 7.32 -7.99 6.57
N CYS A 64 6.28 -8.45 7.26
CA CYS A 64 4.89 -8.13 6.92
C CYS A 64 4.18 -7.66 8.19
N VAL A 65 4.17 -6.34 8.41
CA VAL A 65 3.83 -5.76 9.71
C VAL A 65 2.69 -4.76 9.62
N HIS A 66 1.66 -4.95 10.44
CA HIS A 66 0.58 -4.00 10.60
C HIS A 66 0.83 -3.15 11.85
N GLY A 67 0.95 -1.83 11.67
CA GLY A 67 1.03 -0.88 12.78
C GLY A 67 -0.36 -0.40 13.19
N THR A 68 -0.68 -0.49 14.48
CA THR A 68 -1.96 -0.05 15.03
C THR A 68 -1.78 0.67 16.37
N TYR A 69 -2.88 1.08 16.97
CA TYR A 69 -2.90 1.71 18.29
C TYR A 69 -3.42 0.72 19.33
N LYS A 70 -2.91 0.80 20.56
CA LYS A 70 -3.30 -0.06 21.70
C LYS A 70 -4.81 -0.18 21.90
N ARG A 71 -5.55 0.92 21.69
CA ARG A 71 -7.03 0.95 21.78
C ARG A 71 -7.75 0.00 20.80
N ASN A 72 -7.09 -0.41 19.72
CA ASN A 72 -7.65 -1.33 18.72
C ASN A 72 -7.30 -2.80 19.02
N LEU A 73 -6.36 -3.06 19.95
CA LEU A 73 -5.78 -4.39 20.13
C LEU A 73 -6.82 -5.43 20.55
N GLU A 74 -7.70 -5.08 21.48
CA GLU A 74 -8.76 -5.99 21.95
C GLU A 74 -9.67 -6.45 20.81
N SER A 75 -10.16 -5.51 19.99
CA SER A 75 -10.99 -5.84 18.83
C SER A 75 -10.25 -6.65 17.76
N ILE A 76 -8.94 -6.43 17.59
CA ILE A 76 -8.12 -7.20 16.65
C ILE A 76 -7.88 -8.63 17.16
N LEU A 77 -7.66 -8.80 18.46
CA LEU A 77 -7.51 -10.14 19.07
C LEU A 77 -8.81 -10.94 18.98
N GLU A 78 -9.96 -10.27 19.12
CA GLU A 78 -11.26 -10.92 19.01
C GLU A 78 -11.65 -11.27 17.57
N SER A 79 -11.42 -10.35 16.62
CA SER A 79 -12.02 -10.44 15.28
C SER A 79 -11.03 -10.45 14.11
N GLY A 80 -9.74 -10.46 14.39
CA GLY A 80 -8.67 -10.36 13.41
C GLY A 80 -8.53 -8.96 12.81
N LEU A 81 -7.56 -8.81 11.91
CA LEU A 81 -7.39 -7.58 11.13
C LEU A 81 -8.50 -7.46 10.07
N LYS A 82 -9.06 -6.26 9.95
CA LYS A 82 -10.11 -5.95 8.96
C LYS A 82 -9.65 -4.85 8.02
N ARG A 83 -10.03 -4.97 6.74
CA ARG A 83 -9.80 -3.94 5.70
C ARG A 83 -10.55 -2.63 5.97
N MET A 84 -11.54 -2.66 6.85
CA MET A 84 -12.47 -1.56 7.11
C MET A 84 -13.14 -1.11 5.80
N LYS A 85 -13.01 0.17 5.42
CA LYS A 85 -13.57 0.70 4.17
C LYS A 85 -12.71 0.42 2.93
N ARG A 86 -11.46 -0.04 3.10
CA ARG A 86 -10.53 -0.31 1.99
C ARG A 86 -10.82 -1.66 1.36
N LEU A 87 -10.23 -1.90 0.20
CA LEU A 87 -10.30 -3.22 -0.45
C LEU A 87 -9.44 -4.26 0.27
N HIS A 88 -8.29 -3.84 0.80
CA HIS A 88 -7.26 -4.73 1.36
C HIS A 88 -6.87 -4.33 2.78
N VAL A 89 -6.34 -5.28 3.56
CA VAL A 89 -5.55 -4.96 4.75
C VAL A 89 -4.16 -4.53 4.30
N HIS A 90 -3.61 -3.47 4.91
CA HIS A 90 -2.30 -2.92 4.56
C HIS A 90 -1.24 -3.32 5.59
N PHE A 91 -0.11 -3.79 5.09
CA PHE A 91 1.07 -4.12 5.88
C PHE A 91 2.30 -3.39 5.32
N SER A 92 3.23 -3.08 6.21
CA SER A 92 4.55 -2.57 5.88
C SER A 92 5.51 -3.72 5.60
N SER A 93 6.40 -3.51 4.62
CA SER A 93 7.52 -4.40 4.29
C SER A 93 8.79 -4.15 5.14
N GLY A 94 8.77 -3.16 6.02
CA GLY A 94 9.88 -2.80 6.91
C GLY A 94 9.40 -2.21 8.24
N LEU A 95 10.32 -2.04 9.19
CA LEU A 95 10.01 -1.50 10.51
C LEU A 95 10.13 0.03 10.54
N PRO A 96 9.42 0.73 11.45
CA PRO A 96 9.56 2.17 11.62
C PRO A 96 10.99 2.64 11.94
N THR A 97 11.80 1.76 12.53
CA THR A 97 13.19 2.01 12.92
C THR A 97 14.16 1.99 11.76
N ASP A 98 13.81 1.32 10.66
CA ASP A 98 14.77 1.01 9.59
C ASP A 98 15.05 2.23 8.69
N GLY A 99 14.34 3.34 8.88
CA GLY A 99 14.50 4.59 8.09
C GLY A 99 14.06 4.47 6.63
N GLU A 100 14.09 3.26 6.07
CA GLU A 100 13.68 2.90 4.71
C GLU A 100 12.16 2.71 4.57
N MET A 101 11.43 2.65 5.68
CA MET A 101 9.97 2.54 5.67
C MET A 101 9.32 3.85 5.20
N ILE A 102 9.08 3.93 3.91
CA ILE A 102 8.48 5.07 3.24
C ILE A 102 6.93 5.07 3.37
N SER A 103 6.32 3.88 3.34
CA SER A 103 4.87 3.68 3.24
C SER A 103 4.40 2.45 4.01
N GLY A 104 3.08 2.28 4.14
CA GLY A 104 2.48 1.10 4.80
C GLY A 104 2.18 1.25 6.29
N MET A 105 2.81 2.20 6.98
CA MET A 105 2.56 2.46 8.41
C MET A 105 2.53 3.95 8.76
N ARG A 106 1.82 4.30 9.84
CA ARG A 106 1.95 5.63 10.46
C ARG A 106 3.11 5.61 11.45
N ARG A 107 3.74 6.77 11.67
CA ARG A 107 4.92 6.89 12.54
C ARG A 107 4.58 6.85 14.04
N ASP A 108 3.34 7.13 14.39
CA ASP A 108 2.82 7.27 15.75
C ASP A 108 2.10 6.02 16.27
N VAL A 109 2.20 4.90 15.54
CA VAL A 109 1.66 3.62 16.02
C VAL A 109 2.44 3.15 17.26
N ASN A 110 1.77 2.44 18.15
CA ASN A 110 2.37 1.94 19.40
C ASN A 110 2.16 0.44 19.61
N VAL A 111 1.61 -0.25 18.61
CA VAL A 111 1.49 -1.71 18.54
C VAL A 111 1.86 -2.16 17.14
N LEU A 112 2.69 -3.20 17.05
CA LEU A 112 3.06 -3.87 15.81
C LEU A 112 2.52 -5.29 15.83
N ILE A 113 1.86 -5.69 14.74
CA ILE A 113 1.34 -7.05 14.55
C ILE A 113 2.06 -7.64 13.33
N TYR A 114 2.74 -8.76 13.55
CA TYR A 114 3.49 -9.47 12.50
C TYR A 114 2.61 -10.54 11.90
N LEU A 115 2.49 -10.54 10.57
CA LEU A 115 1.86 -11.63 9.83
C LEU A 115 2.90 -12.71 9.56
N ASP A 116 2.59 -13.95 9.93
CA ASP A 116 3.36 -15.11 9.48
C ASP A 116 3.04 -15.37 8.00
N VAL A 117 3.89 -14.82 7.13
CA VAL A 117 3.70 -14.88 5.66
C VAL A 117 3.75 -16.32 5.16
N ARG A 118 4.66 -17.14 5.71
CA ARG A 118 4.80 -18.54 5.30
C ARG A 118 3.51 -19.30 5.58
N LYS A 119 3.03 -19.23 6.82
CA LYS A 119 1.78 -19.88 7.21
C LYS A 119 0.58 -19.35 6.43
N ALA A 120 0.49 -18.02 6.23
CA ALA A 120 -0.60 -17.42 5.47
C ALA A 120 -0.65 -17.94 4.02
N LEU A 121 0.51 -18.03 3.34
CA LEU A 121 0.60 -18.57 1.98
C LEU A 121 0.28 -20.08 1.94
N GLU A 122 0.76 -20.87 2.91
CA GLU A 122 0.46 -22.30 3.03
C GLU A 122 -1.03 -22.57 3.27
N GLU A 123 -1.71 -21.68 3.99
CA GLU A 123 -3.17 -21.71 4.20
C GLU A 123 -3.98 -21.13 3.02
N GLY A 124 -3.31 -20.70 1.93
CA GLY A 124 -3.95 -20.23 0.70
C GLY A 124 -4.34 -18.76 0.70
N MET A 125 -3.89 -17.96 1.67
CA MET A 125 -4.07 -16.51 1.65
C MET A 125 -3.31 -15.90 0.48
N LYS A 126 -3.99 -15.09 -0.33
CA LYS A 126 -3.32 -14.30 -1.36
C LYS A 126 -2.69 -13.07 -0.72
N LEU A 127 -1.43 -12.83 -1.05
CA LEU A 127 -0.70 -11.64 -0.64
C LEU A 127 -0.10 -10.99 -1.88
N TYR A 128 -0.04 -9.66 -1.86
CA TYR A 128 0.45 -8.85 -2.96
C TYR A 128 1.35 -7.75 -2.44
N ILE A 129 2.23 -7.24 -3.30
CA ILE A 129 3.03 -6.05 -3.06
C ILE A 129 2.73 -4.99 -4.12
N SER A 130 2.53 -3.77 -3.67
CA SER A 130 2.33 -2.58 -4.52
C SER A 130 3.65 -1.97 -4.98
N ASP A 131 3.58 -1.07 -5.97
CA ASP A 131 4.75 -0.35 -6.50
C ASP A 131 5.55 0.37 -5.41
N ASN A 132 4.87 0.91 -4.38
CA ASN A 132 5.50 1.56 -3.23
C ASN A 132 5.71 0.64 -2.02
N LYS A 133 5.87 -0.66 -2.28
CA LYS A 133 6.30 -1.69 -1.33
C LYS A 133 5.37 -1.90 -0.13
N VAL A 134 4.10 -1.51 -0.24
CA VAL A 134 3.07 -1.86 0.73
C VAL A 134 2.52 -3.23 0.39
N ILE A 135 2.45 -4.11 1.40
CA ILE A 135 1.92 -5.47 1.28
C ILE A 135 0.42 -5.46 1.56
N LEU A 136 -0.34 -6.26 0.82
CA LEU A 136 -1.79 -6.24 0.74
C LEU A 136 -2.33 -7.66 0.71
N THR A 137 -3.45 -7.92 1.40
CA THR A 137 -4.24 -9.15 1.29
C THR A 137 -5.23 -9.07 0.16
#